data_AF-A0A7C4V9E8-F1
#
_entry.id   AF-A0A7C4V9E8-F1
#
_cell.length_a   1.000
_cell.length_b   1.000
_cell.length_c   1.000
_cell.angle_alpha   90.00
_cell.angle_beta   90.00
_cell.angle_gamma   90.00
#
_symmetry.space_group_name_H-M   'P 1'
#
loop_
_entity.id
_entity.type
_entity.pdbx_description
1 polymer ?
#
loop_
_entity_poly.entity_id
_entity_poly.type
_entity_poly.pdbx_seq_one_letter_code
_entity_poly.pdbx_strand_id
1 'polypeptide(L)'
;LTSDFFHEAVTFLMPFLVTRQIFAGAGRVGGHRLNRHDLRNNIMSLSDNEADYLWIHDFYGVELDNSVRYQLSQRADHIVKAVSGKVRFNRAIINPRWDSYYTYDGQHRLHLLFGESNMSEYALALKVGTTCLVLDLVEMRQVPPSVRIADPVRTLKEISRDQTLRWIVKRADGTTIPAIDLQRIYLEAAKRHLSPSDPETEWILREWESVLDGLEKDPFSMSDRLDWVAKRRLIEIYMEAEGVGWDADVLHSLDLEYHNINPNQGLFYALQDAGEVRRVVTDEAIQKATTSPPSDTRAAGRAYVVREILAKGNRRYVVDWDSIYVDRGACLELKDPFCTYIREAARFSSKL
;
A
#
# COMPACT_ATOMS: atom_id res chain seq x y z
N LEU A 1 -9.38 21.69 6.99
CA LEU A 1 -8.69 21.88 5.68
C LEU A 1 -9.60 22.67 4.75
N THR A 2 -9.12 23.74 4.09
CA THR A 2 -9.88 24.37 3.00
C THR A 2 -9.86 23.45 1.77
N SER A 3 -10.90 23.51 0.92
CA SER A 3 -10.92 22.74 -0.35
C SER A 3 -9.65 22.98 -1.18
N ASP A 4 -9.13 24.21 -1.14
CA ASP A 4 -7.95 24.65 -1.87
C ASP A 4 -6.67 23.94 -1.42
N PHE A 5 -6.47 23.80 -0.10
CA PHE A 5 -5.31 23.05 0.41
C PHE A 5 -5.36 21.59 -0.02
N PHE A 6 -6.52 20.95 0.00
CA PHE A 6 -6.63 19.56 -0.43
C PHE A 6 -6.28 19.39 -1.92
N HIS A 7 -6.77 20.28 -2.79
CA HIS A 7 -6.41 20.25 -4.21
C HIS A 7 -4.92 20.46 -4.45
N GLU A 8 -4.31 21.39 -3.71
CA GLU A 8 -2.87 21.63 -3.75
C GLU A 8 -2.09 20.41 -3.26
N ALA A 9 -2.44 19.86 -2.10
CA ALA A 9 -1.83 18.69 -1.50
C ALA A 9 -1.86 17.48 -2.45
N VAL A 10 -3.01 17.20 -3.06
CA VAL A 10 -3.15 16.14 -4.06
C VAL A 10 -2.22 16.36 -5.25
N THR A 11 -2.08 17.61 -5.72
CA THR A 11 -1.20 17.94 -6.86
C THR A 11 0.26 17.59 -6.58
N PHE A 12 0.70 17.76 -5.34
CA PHE A 12 2.08 17.49 -4.92
C PHE A 12 2.29 16.07 -4.38
N LEU A 13 1.25 15.38 -3.92
CA LEU A 13 1.34 14.00 -3.46
C LEU A 13 1.23 13.00 -4.62
N MET A 14 0.43 13.30 -5.63
CA MET A 14 0.13 12.37 -6.73
C MET A 14 1.37 11.89 -7.50
N PRO A 15 2.32 12.76 -7.89
CA PRO A 15 3.52 12.33 -8.62
C PRO A 15 4.36 11.32 -7.82
N PHE A 16 4.53 11.54 -6.52
CA PHE A 16 5.16 10.59 -5.61
C PHE A 16 4.41 9.26 -5.58
N LEU A 17 3.09 9.28 -5.38
CA LEU A 17 2.30 8.05 -5.29
C LEU A 17 2.34 7.19 -6.56
N VAL A 18 2.38 7.79 -7.75
CA VAL A 18 2.42 7.02 -9.00
C VAL A 18 3.81 6.49 -9.33
N THR A 19 4.86 7.13 -8.83
CA THR A 19 6.25 6.72 -9.10
C THR A 19 6.82 5.81 -8.01
N ARG A 20 6.30 5.83 -6.78
CA ARG A 20 6.80 4.97 -5.68
C ARG A 20 6.71 3.47 -5.97
N GLN A 21 5.89 3.06 -6.94
CA GLN A 21 5.78 1.65 -7.34
C GLN A 21 7.09 1.03 -7.84
N ILE A 22 8.08 1.85 -8.23
CA ILE A 22 9.43 1.35 -8.57
C ILE A 22 10.11 0.64 -7.38
N PHE A 23 9.75 0.98 -6.14
CA PHE A 23 10.20 0.28 -4.94
C PHE A 23 9.07 -0.32 -4.08
N ALA A 24 7.83 0.13 -4.25
CA ALA A 24 6.68 -0.40 -3.51
C ALA A 24 5.87 -1.46 -4.28
N GLY A 25 6.22 -1.73 -5.54
CA GLY A 25 5.57 -2.71 -6.41
C GLY A 25 5.64 -4.13 -5.85
N ALA A 26 4.52 -4.87 -5.87
CA ALA A 26 4.47 -6.28 -5.51
C ALA A 26 4.72 -7.24 -6.68
N GLY A 27 4.74 -6.71 -7.91
CA GLY A 27 4.99 -7.49 -9.11
C GLY A 27 3.79 -8.32 -9.56
N ARG A 28 3.60 -8.46 -10.87
CA ARG A 28 2.58 -9.32 -11.49
C ARG A 28 3.07 -9.93 -12.79
N VAL A 29 2.78 -11.21 -13.03
CA VAL A 29 2.94 -11.85 -14.33
C VAL A 29 1.80 -11.43 -15.25
N GLY A 30 2.13 -10.94 -16.44
CA GLY A 30 1.14 -10.54 -17.42
C GLY A 30 0.56 -9.12 -17.25
N GLY A 31 -0.05 -8.64 -18.31
CA GLY A 31 -0.86 -7.42 -18.32
C GLY A 31 -2.36 -7.68 -18.23
N HIS A 32 -3.12 -6.65 -17.85
CA HIS A 32 -4.58 -6.67 -17.85
C HIS A 32 -5.12 -5.50 -18.66
N ARG A 33 -6.01 -5.77 -19.62
CA ARG A 33 -6.80 -4.75 -20.30
C ARG A 33 -8.20 -4.73 -19.72
N LEU A 34 -8.71 -3.54 -19.43
CA LEU A 34 -10.10 -3.38 -19.01
C LEU A 34 -10.96 -3.24 -20.28
N ASN A 35 -11.88 -4.17 -20.50
CA ASN A 35 -12.84 -4.13 -21.60
C ASN A 35 -14.23 -3.76 -21.07
N ARG A 36 -14.86 -2.73 -21.62
CA ARG A 36 -16.21 -2.28 -21.21
C ARG A 36 -17.30 -2.62 -22.23
N HIS A 37 -16.93 -3.23 -23.35
CA HIS A 37 -17.79 -3.37 -24.52
C HIS A 37 -18.00 -4.83 -24.95
N ASP A 38 -17.04 -5.71 -24.67
CA ASP A 38 -17.14 -7.15 -24.94
C ASP A 38 -16.64 -7.93 -23.71
N LEU A 39 -17.45 -8.86 -23.20
CA LEU A 39 -17.13 -9.69 -22.03
C LEU A 39 -16.71 -11.12 -22.40
N ARG A 40 -16.63 -11.46 -23.69
CA ARG A 40 -16.32 -12.83 -24.15
C ARG A 40 -14.99 -13.37 -23.64
N ASN A 41 -14.00 -12.51 -23.45
CA ASN A 41 -12.67 -12.87 -22.96
C ASN A 41 -12.44 -12.47 -21.50
N ASN A 42 -13.52 -12.23 -20.74
CA ASN A 42 -13.43 -11.78 -19.36
C ASN A 42 -12.92 -12.89 -18.44
N ILE A 43 -11.72 -12.75 -17.88
CA ILE A 43 -11.15 -13.74 -16.96
C ILE A 43 -11.90 -13.83 -15.63
N MET A 44 -12.79 -12.87 -15.33
CA MET A 44 -13.61 -12.87 -14.11
C MET A 44 -14.85 -13.76 -14.19
N SER A 45 -15.14 -14.38 -15.34
CA SER A 45 -16.25 -15.35 -15.47
C SER A 45 -15.78 -16.81 -15.39
N LEU A 46 -14.53 -17.05 -15.00
CA LEU A 46 -13.87 -18.38 -15.05
C LEU A 46 -13.84 -19.15 -13.72
N SER A 47 -14.38 -18.62 -12.61
CA SER A 47 -14.52 -19.40 -11.36
C SER A 47 -15.95 -19.85 -11.11
N ASP A 48 -16.08 -21.10 -10.67
CA ASP A 48 -17.35 -21.77 -10.33
C ASP A 48 -17.98 -21.25 -9.01
N ASN A 49 -17.35 -20.31 -8.31
CA ASN A 49 -17.85 -19.75 -7.05
C ASN A 49 -18.40 -18.33 -7.24
N GLU A 50 -19.74 -18.19 -7.16
CA GLU A 50 -20.44 -16.89 -7.21
C GLU A 50 -19.95 -15.88 -6.14
N ALA A 51 -19.36 -16.35 -5.05
CA ALA A 51 -18.88 -15.54 -3.93
C ALA A 51 -17.66 -14.65 -4.26
N ASP A 52 -16.78 -15.08 -5.18
CA ASP A 52 -15.51 -14.40 -5.46
C ASP A 52 -15.67 -13.20 -6.43
N TYR A 53 -16.80 -13.12 -7.13
CA TYR A 53 -17.02 -12.14 -8.20
C TYR A 53 -18.23 -11.25 -8.02
N LEU A 54 -18.97 -11.39 -6.93
CA LEU A 54 -20.31 -10.83 -6.72
C LEU A 54 -20.45 -9.31 -6.98
N TRP A 55 -19.38 -8.57 -7.28
CA TRP A 55 -19.42 -7.12 -7.50
C TRP A 55 -18.48 -6.53 -8.57
N ILE A 56 -17.66 -7.31 -9.30
CA ILE A 56 -16.67 -6.76 -10.27
C ILE A 56 -17.07 -6.97 -11.74
N HIS A 57 -17.68 -8.12 -12.07
CA HIS A 57 -18.00 -8.50 -13.46
C HIS A 57 -19.05 -7.59 -14.13
N ASP A 58 -19.87 -6.86 -13.36
CA ASP A 58 -20.95 -6.02 -13.87
C ASP A 58 -20.51 -4.68 -14.48
N PHE A 59 -19.25 -4.26 -14.33
CA PHE A 59 -18.80 -2.90 -14.71
C PHE A 59 -17.75 -2.85 -15.82
N TYR A 60 -16.90 -3.87 -15.92
CA TYR A 60 -15.95 -4.07 -17.02
C TYR A 60 -15.40 -5.50 -16.95
N GLY A 61 -15.13 -6.09 -18.11
CA GLY A 61 -14.35 -7.31 -18.24
C GLY A 61 -12.86 -7.02 -18.11
N VAL A 62 -12.10 -8.04 -17.68
CA VAL A 62 -10.64 -8.02 -17.68
C VAL A 62 -10.14 -9.06 -18.65
N GLU A 63 -9.27 -8.64 -19.55
CA GLU A 63 -8.61 -9.51 -20.52
C GLU A 63 -7.11 -9.54 -20.23
N LEU A 64 -6.48 -10.69 -20.48
CA LEU A 64 -5.03 -10.80 -20.43
C LEU A 64 -4.40 -9.98 -21.57
N ASP A 65 -3.37 -9.21 -21.24
CA ASP A 65 -2.55 -8.46 -22.17
C ASP A 65 -1.18 -9.11 -22.29
N ASN A 66 -1.08 -10.08 -23.20
CA ASN A 66 0.11 -10.89 -23.42
C ASN A 66 1.29 -10.08 -24.00
N SER A 67 1.09 -8.78 -24.33
CA SER A 67 2.21 -7.90 -24.71
C SER A 67 3.06 -7.45 -23.51
N VAL A 68 2.53 -7.60 -22.29
CA VAL A 68 3.21 -7.30 -21.04
C VAL A 68 3.59 -8.62 -20.39
N ARG A 69 4.89 -8.89 -20.25
CA ARG A 69 5.38 -10.14 -19.64
C ARG A 69 5.33 -10.09 -18.12
N TYR A 70 5.80 -8.98 -17.57
CA TYR A 70 5.83 -8.73 -16.12
C TYR A 70 5.61 -7.26 -15.85
N GLN A 71 4.96 -6.90 -14.74
CA GLN A 71 4.77 -5.50 -14.37
C GLN A 71 4.96 -5.27 -12.88
N LEU A 72 5.24 -4.02 -12.49
CA LEU A 72 5.57 -3.67 -11.11
C LEU A 72 4.38 -3.77 -10.15
N SER A 73 3.17 -3.46 -10.63
CA SER A 73 1.97 -3.32 -9.81
C SER A 73 0.88 -4.30 -10.21
N GLN A 74 0.28 -4.96 -9.21
CA GLN A 74 -0.93 -5.77 -9.40
C GLN A 74 -2.14 -4.89 -9.71
N ARG A 75 -2.13 -3.62 -9.27
CA ARG A 75 -3.29 -2.73 -9.27
C ARG A 75 -3.30 -1.68 -10.39
N ALA A 76 -2.15 -1.29 -10.94
CA ALA A 76 -2.01 -0.14 -11.84
C ALA A 76 -3.01 -0.19 -13.01
N ASP A 77 -3.13 -1.34 -13.67
CA ASP A 77 -4.05 -1.55 -14.80
C ASP A 77 -5.52 -1.28 -14.45
N HIS A 78 -5.88 -1.54 -13.21
CA HIS A 78 -7.24 -1.41 -12.71
C HIS A 78 -7.57 -0.02 -12.16
N ILE A 79 -6.58 0.85 -11.99
CA ILE A 79 -6.81 2.24 -11.60
C ILE A 79 -7.29 3.03 -12.82
N VAL A 80 -8.41 3.73 -12.68
CA VAL A 80 -9.05 4.48 -13.78
C VAL A 80 -9.26 5.96 -13.48
N LYS A 81 -9.05 6.38 -12.22
CA LYS A 81 -9.19 7.78 -11.78
C LYS A 81 -8.03 8.16 -10.86
N ALA A 82 -7.62 9.43 -10.89
CA ALA A 82 -6.65 9.93 -9.92
C ALA A 82 -7.31 10.12 -8.54
N VAL A 83 -8.49 10.75 -8.50
CA VAL A 83 -9.24 11.04 -7.27
C VAL A 83 -10.71 10.61 -7.44
N SER A 84 -11.30 9.92 -6.46
CA SER A 84 -12.75 9.65 -6.46
C SER A 84 -13.34 9.37 -5.08
N GLY A 85 -14.45 10.05 -4.74
CA GLY A 85 -15.17 9.88 -3.46
C GLY A 85 -16.06 8.63 -3.36
N LYS A 86 -16.26 7.88 -4.45
CA LYS A 86 -17.11 6.66 -4.47
C LYS A 86 -16.23 5.41 -4.42
N VAL A 87 -15.98 4.91 -3.21
CA VAL A 87 -15.05 3.78 -2.93
C VAL A 87 -15.44 2.48 -3.62
N ARG A 88 -16.75 2.22 -3.72
CA ARG A 88 -17.28 0.93 -4.20
C ARG A 88 -17.28 0.79 -5.73
N PHE A 89 -17.12 1.89 -6.49
CA PHE A 89 -17.40 1.90 -7.94
C PHE A 89 -16.35 2.64 -8.78
N ASN A 90 -15.37 3.31 -8.16
CA ASN A 90 -14.33 4.05 -8.86
C ASN A 90 -12.95 3.71 -8.29
N ARG A 91 -12.21 2.83 -8.97
CA ARG A 91 -10.81 2.52 -8.63
C ARG A 91 -9.95 3.76 -8.88
N ALA A 92 -9.66 4.46 -7.79
CA ALA A 92 -8.89 5.69 -7.80
C ALA A 92 -7.56 5.53 -7.04
N ILE A 93 -6.64 6.48 -7.21
CA ILE A 93 -5.40 6.52 -6.42
C ILE A 93 -5.71 7.03 -5.01
N ILE A 94 -6.42 8.16 -4.94
CA ILE A 94 -6.86 8.80 -3.71
C ILE A 94 -8.39 8.78 -3.63
N ASN A 95 -8.90 8.42 -2.46
CA ASN A 95 -10.28 8.65 -2.11
C ASN A 95 -10.35 9.80 -1.09
N PRO A 96 -10.93 10.95 -1.47
CA PRO A 96 -11.12 12.10 -0.58
C PRO A 96 -12.27 11.82 0.39
N ARG A 97 -12.39 10.62 0.94
CA ARG A 97 -13.51 10.25 1.82
C ARG A 97 -13.42 11.13 3.06
N TRP A 98 -14.29 12.13 3.11
CA TRP A 98 -14.61 12.89 4.30
C TRP A 98 -15.38 11.97 5.24
N ASP A 99 -14.66 11.07 5.92
CA ASP A 99 -15.27 10.21 6.91
C ASP A 99 -15.49 11.03 8.18
N SER A 100 -16.61 11.78 8.20
CA SER A 100 -16.98 12.64 9.33
C SER A 100 -17.15 11.87 10.64
N TYR A 101 -17.32 10.55 10.57
CA TYR A 101 -17.53 9.69 11.73
C TYR A 101 -16.29 9.56 12.61
N TYR A 102 -15.09 9.67 12.03
CA TYR A 102 -13.82 9.49 12.78
C TYR A 102 -12.93 10.73 12.76
N THR A 103 -13.47 11.88 12.38
CA THR A 103 -12.76 13.17 12.42
C THR A 103 -12.50 13.55 13.87
N TYR A 104 -11.24 13.85 14.19
CA TYR A 104 -10.87 14.45 15.46
C TYR A 104 -10.31 15.84 15.22
N ASP A 105 -10.84 16.86 15.90
CA ASP A 105 -10.33 18.24 15.87
C ASP A 105 -10.00 18.79 14.46
N GLY A 106 -10.91 18.55 13.49
CA GLY A 106 -10.72 19.01 12.11
C GLY A 106 -9.62 18.26 11.32
N GLN A 107 -9.03 17.20 11.87
CA GLN A 107 -8.14 16.29 11.17
C GLN A 107 -8.94 15.31 10.31
N HIS A 108 -8.44 15.05 9.11
CA HIS A 108 -9.13 14.21 8.13
C HIS A 108 -8.31 12.97 7.80
N ARG A 109 -8.99 11.83 7.66
CA ARG A 109 -8.35 10.58 7.25
C ARG A 109 -8.16 10.55 5.74
N LEU A 110 -6.91 10.68 5.28
CA LEU A 110 -6.55 10.44 3.89
C LEU A 110 -6.63 8.93 3.58
N HIS A 111 -7.44 8.56 2.60
CA HIS A 111 -7.57 7.16 2.18
C HIS A 111 -6.87 6.95 0.83
N LEU A 112 -5.70 6.33 0.88
CA LEU A 112 -4.96 5.89 -0.32
C LEU A 112 -5.51 4.53 -0.76
N LEU A 113 -6.13 4.48 -1.94
CA LEU A 113 -6.66 3.24 -2.53
C LEU A 113 -5.66 2.53 -3.45
N PHE A 114 -4.58 3.23 -3.79
CA PHE A 114 -3.44 2.68 -4.49
C PHE A 114 -2.31 2.37 -3.51
N GLY A 115 -2.15 1.09 -3.22
CA GLY A 115 -1.06 0.53 -2.45
C GLY A 115 -1.02 -0.97 -2.72
N GLU A 116 0.19 -1.51 -2.89
CA GLU A 116 0.38 -2.95 -3.05
C GLU A 116 0.37 -3.63 -1.68
N SER A 117 -0.05 -4.89 -1.64
CA SER A 117 0.20 -5.77 -0.50
C SER A 117 1.61 -6.30 -0.64
N ASN A 118 2.52 -5.82 0.21
CA ASN A 118 3.92 -6.22 0.20
C ASN A 118 4.12 -7.39 1.15
N MET A 119 4.82 -8.43 0.71
CA MET A 119 5.27 -9.51 1.59
C MET A 119 6.57 -9.10 2.30
N SER A 120 7.46 -8.41 1.57
CA SER A 120 8.65 -7.79 2.13
C SER A 120 8.31 -6.73 3.18
N GLU A 121 8.71 -6.99 4.43
CA GLU A 121 8.66 -6.02 5.53
C GLU A 121 9.41 -4.73 5.17
N TYR A 122 10.53 -4.87 4.47
CA TYR A 122 11.34 -3.74 4.01
C TYR A 122 10.59 -2.87 3.01
N ALA A 123 9.99 -3.46 1.98
CA ALA A 123 9.21 -2.72 0.99
C ALA A 123 7.98 -2.06 1.62
N LEU A 124 7.32 -2.74 2.57
CA LEU A 124 6.21 -2.19 3.33
C LEU A 124 6.63 -0.98 4.17
N ALA A 125 7.71 -1.11 4.95
CA ALA A 125 8.24 -0.05 5.80
C ALA A 125 8.65 1.16 4.96
N LEU A 126 9.38 0.95 3.87
CA LEU A 126 9.79 2.03 2.97
C LEU A 126 8.59 2.71 2.30
N LYS A 127 7.61 1.93 1.83
CA LYS A 127 6.36 2.46 1.23
C LYS A 127 5.61 3.37 2.21
N VAL A 128 5.45 2.95 3.47
CA VAL A 128 4.73 3.74 4.48
C VAL A 128 5.57 4.94 4.92
N GLY A 129 6.83 4.71 5.32
CA GLY A 129 7.72 5.75 5.83
C GLY A 129 7.94 6.89 4.84
N THR A 130 8.28 6.59 3.59
CA THR A 130 8.44 7.63 2.55
C THR A 130 7.14 8.40 2.29
N THR A 131 5.98 7.76 2.45
CA THR A 131 4.69 8.44 2.32
C THR A 131 4.47 9.41 3.46
N CYS A 132 4.80 9.04 4.70
CA CYS A 132 4.73 9.96 5.85
C CYS A 132 5.61 11.20 5.61
N LEU A 133 6.88 11.01 5.23
CA LEU A 133 7.78 12.14 4.94
C LEU A 133 7.25 13.05 3.82
N VAL A 134 6.68 12.48 2.76
CA VAL A 134 6.10 13.30 1.68
C VAL A 134 4.84 14.02 2.13
N LEU A 135 4.03 13.44 3.02
CA LEU A 135 2.88 14.14 3.62
C LEU A 135 3.36 15.34 4.45
N ASP A 136 4.39 15.17 5.28
CA ASP A 136 4.98 16.27 6.06
C ASP A 136 5.48 17.40 5.13
N LEU A 137 6.17 17.06 4.04
CA LEU A 137 6.61 18.05 3.05
C LEU A 137 5.44 18.79 2.39
N VAL A 138 4.34 18.09 2.12
CA VAL A 138 3.12 18.68 1.54
C VAL A 138 2.47 19.64 2.54
N GLU A 139 2.38 19.26 3.81
CA GLU A 139 1.84 20.11 4.88
C GLU A 139 2.71 21.35 5.10
N MET A 140 4.03 21.22 5.01
CA MET A 140 4.99 22.32 5.09
C MET A 140 5.10 23.15 3.81
N ARG A 141 4.41 22.76 2.72
CA ARG A 141 4.49 23.38 1.38
C ARG A 141 5.92 23.41 0.80
N GLN A 142 6.71 22.38 1.08
CA GLN A 142 8.12 22.29 0.67
C GLN A 142 8.36 21.37 -0.54
N VAL A 143 7.31 20.79 -1.13
CA VAL A 143 7.44 20.00 -2.37
C VAL A 143 7.66 20.93 -3.57
N PRO A 144 8.74 20.76 -4.35
CA PRO A 144 9.02 21.62 -5.50
C PRO A 144 7.95 21.50 -6.61
N PRO A 145 7.53 22.60 -7.28
CA PRO A 145 6.62 22.56 -8.42
C PRO A 145 7.07 21.68 -9.60
N SER A 146 8.36 21.38 -9.69
CA SER A 146 8.95 20.57 -10.75
C SER A 146 8.41 19.13 -10.78
N VAL A 147 7.89 18.60 -9.66
CA VAL A 147 7.37 17.22 -9.60
C VAL A 147 6.06 17.01 -10.37
N ARG A 148 5.38 18.08 -10.79
CA ARG A 148 4.07 17.98 -11.45
C ARG A 148 4.13 17.17 -12.74
N ILE A 149 3.21 16.22 -12.88
CA ILE A 149 3.10 15.30 -14.03
C ILE A 149 1.86 15.59 -14.88
N ALA A 150 1.90 15.20 -16.14
CA ALA A 150 0.83 15.50 -17.10
C ALA A 150 -0.45 14.68 -16.83
N ASP A 151 -0.32 13.37 -16.64
CA ASP A 151 -1.46 12.48 -16.39
C ASP A 151 -1.06 11.37 -15.39
N PRO A 152 -1.53 11.45 -14.13
CA PRO A 152 -1.20 10.47 -13.11
C PRO A 152 -1.64 9.04 -13.41
N VAL A 153 -2.83 8.83 -13.97
CA VAL A 153 -3.37 7.48 -14.20
C VAL A 153 -2.62 6.82 -15.34
N ARG A 154 -2.35 7.57 -16.40
CA ARG A 154 -1.53 7.10 -17.51
C ARG A 154 -0.11 6.80 -17.07
N THR A 155 0.53 7.73 -16.34
CA THR A 155 1.89 7.57 -15.81
C THR A 155 2.00 6.32 -14.94
N LEU A 156 1.02 6.08 -14.06
CA LEU A 156 0.98 4.90 -13.20
C LEU A 156 1.03 3.60 -14.01
N LYS A 157 0.25 3.50 -15.09
CA LYS A 157 0.19 2.32 -15.95
C LYS A 157 1.46 2.15 -16.79
N GLU A 158 1.95 3.24 -17.37
CA GLU A 158 3.16 3.24 -18.19
C GLU A 158 4.38 2.80 -17.39
N ILE A 159 4.55 3.29 -16.14
CA ILE A 159 5.62 2.86 -15.25
C ILE A 159 5.48 1.37 -14.91
N SER A 160 4.28 0.91 -14.51
CA SER A 160 4.07 -0.49 -14.13
C SER A 160 4.48 -1.44 -15.26
N ARG A 161 4.07 -1.12 -16.50
CA ARG A 161 4.23 -1.98 -17.68
C ARG A 161 5.59 -1.86 -18.37
N ASP A 162 6.44 -0.93 -17.97
CA ASP A 162 7.70 -0.66 -18.66
C ASP A 162 8.69 -1.83 -18.55
N GLN A 163 8.81 -2.59 -19.64
CA GLN A 163 9.73 -3.72 -19.75
C GLN A 163 11.21 -3.29 -19.84
N THR A 164 11.47 -2.01 -20.15
CA THR A 164 12.83 -1.46 -20.28
C THR A 164 13.43 -1.02 -18.95
N LEU A 165 12.60 -0.95 -17.89
CA LEU A 165 12.97 -0.50 -16.54
C LEU A 165 13.59 0.92 -16.51
N ARG A 166 13.23 1.78 -17.46
CA ARG A 166 13.67 3.19 -17.50
C ARG A 166 12.69 4.12 -16.79
N TRP A 167 11.43 3.71 -16.70
CA TRP A 167 10.32 4.36 -16.01
C TRP A 167 10.21 5.85 -16.31
N ILE A 168 10.08 6.20 -17.59
CA ILE A 168 10.01 7.59 -18.02
C ILE A 168 8.65 8.21 -17.69
N VAL A 169 8.68 9.37 -17.03
CA VAL A 169 7.52 10.15 -16.61
C VAL A 169 7.39 11.40 -17.45
N LYS A 170 6.18 11.67 -17.97
CA LYS A 170 5.86 12.93 -18.66
C LYS A 170 5.42 13.99 -17.66
N ARG A 171 6.17 15.10 -17.61
CA ARG A 171 5.92 16.24 -16.72
C ARG A 171 4.84 17.16 -17.28
N ALA A 172 4.25 17.96 -16.39
CA ALA A 172 3.17 18.90 -16.76
C ALA A 172 3.62 19.99 -17.75
N ASP A 173 4.91 20.32 -17.76
CA ASP A 173 5.53 21.26 -18.71
C ASP A 173 5.85 20.64 -20.09
N GLY A 174 5.51 19.35 -20.29
CA GLY A 174 5.76 18.62 -21.53
C GLY A 174 7.13 17.95 -21.61
N THR A 175 8.04 18.24 -20.67
CA THR A 175 9.33 17.53 -20.56
C THR A 175 9.16 16.13 -19.99
N THR A 176 10.25 15.36 -19.96
CA THR A 176 10.28 14.00 -19.41
C THR A 176 11.37 13.83 -18.37
N ILE A 177 11.14 12.96 -17.39
CA ILE A 177 12.09 12.65 -16.32
C ILE A 177 11.99 11.16 -15.94
N PRO A 178 13.09 10.46 -15.64
CA PRO A 178 13.01 9.14 -15.01
C PRO A 178 12.24 9.16 -13.68
N ALA A 179 11.50 8.10 -13.36
CA ALA A 179 10.77 7.99 -12.10
C ALA A 179 11.72 7.99 -10.89
N ILE A 180 12.93 7.44 -11.05
CA ILE A 180 14.00 7.50 -10.04
C ILE A 180 14.33 8.96 -9.73
N ASP A 181 14.63 9.77 -10.75
CA ASP A 181 14.98 11.18 -10.57
C ASP A 181 13.82 11.99 -9.98
N LEU A 182 12.57 11.69 -10.37
CA LEU A 182 11.41 12.32 -9.76
C LEU A 182 11.29 11.98 -8.26
N GLN A 183 11.58 10.72 -7.87
CA GLN A 183 11.65 10.32 -6.46
C GLN A 183 12.82 11.01 -5.73
N ARG A 184 13.98 11.19 -6.39
CA ARG A 184 15.12 11.94 -5.83
C ARG A 184 14.75 13.39 -5.52
N ILE A 185 13.90 14.04 -6.31
CA ILE A 185 13.42 15.41 -5.99
C ILE A 185 12.68 15.44 -4.65
N TYR A 186 11.85 14.42 -4.35
CA TYR A 186 11.19 14.32 -3.05
C TYR A 186 12.18 14.00 -1.92
N LEU A 187 13.08 13.05 -2.15
CA LEU A 187 14.13 12.69 -1.17
C LEU A 187 14.98 13.90 -0.79
N GLU A 188 15.43 14.70 -1.76
CA GLU A 188 16.22 15.90 -1.51
C GLU A 188 15.43 16.97 -0.73
N ALA A 189 14.14 17.12 -1.01
CA ALA A 189 13.27 17.98 -0.21
C ALA A 189 13.13 17.44 1.23
N ALA A 190 12.95 16.13 1.40
CA ALA A 190 12.83 15.48 2.71
C ALA A 190 14.12 15.68 3.53
N LYS A 191 15.29 15.38 2.95
CA LYS A 191 16.60 15.59 3.59
C LYS A 191 16.82 17.05 4.00
N ARG A 192 16.38 18.01 3.18
CA ARG A 192 16.55 19.44 3.46
C ARG A 192 15.65 19.94 4.59
N HIS A 193 14.40 19.49 4.64
CA HIS A 193 13.37 20.10 5.50
C HIS A 193 12.99 19.25 6.72
N LEU A 194 13.21 17.94 6.66
CA LEU A 194 12.87 16.97 7.71
C LEU A 194 14.16 16.41 8.31
N SER A 195 15.10 17.29 8.67
CA SER A 195 16.37 16.90 9.33
C SER A 195 16.10 15.81 10.36
N PRO A 196 16.87 14.70 10.38
CA PRO A 196 16.51 13.51 11.14
C PRO A 196 16.34 13.85 12.61
N SER A 197 15.09 13.89 13.06
CA SER A 197 14.71 14.15 14.44
C SER A 197 14.72 12.88 15.29
N ASP A 198 14.71 11.72 14.63
CA ASP A 198 14.54 10.42 15.23
C ASP A 198 15.15 9.30 14.35
N PRO A 199 15.46 8.13 14.93
CA PRO A 199 16.08 7.02 14.21
C PRO A 199 15.26 6.43 13.06
N GLU A 200 13.93 6.54 13.11
CA GLU A 200 13.05 6.01 12.06
C GLU A 200 13.12 6.89 10.82
N THR A 201 13.02 8.21 10.98
CA THR A 201 13.22 9.18 9.89
C THR A 201 14.61 9.03 9.25
N GLU A 202 15.66 8.88 10.06
CA GLU A 202 17.03 8.61 9.60
C GLU A 202 17.11 7.33 8.75
N TRP A 203 16.48 6.24 9.22
CA TRP A 203 16.43 4.97 8.49
C TRP A 203 15.69 5.13 7.16
N ILE A 204 14.51 5.76 7.15
CA ILE A 204 13.69 5.94 5.94
C ILE A 204 14.47 6.72 4.89
N LEU A 205 15.09 7.85 5.25
CA LEU A 205 15.84 8.69 4.31
C LEU A 205 17.04 7.93 3.71
N ARG A 206 17.81 7.22 4.54
CA ARG A 206 18.97 6.43 4.10
C ARG A 206 18.56 5.27 3.20
N GLU A 207 17.56 4.50 3.60
CA GLU A 207 17.10 3.34 2.83
C GLU A 207 16.38 3.75 1.55
N TRP A 208 15.68 4.90 1.53
CA TRP A 208 15.11 5.46 0.30
C TRP A 208 16.19 5.83 -0.70
N GLU A 209 17.24 6.53 -0.28
CA GLU A 209 18.40 6.83 -1.12
C GLU A 209 19.06 5.55 -1.64
N SER A 210 19.38 4.61 -0.75
CA SER A 210 20.05 3.36 -1.12
C SER A 210 19.25 2.55 -2.15
N VAL A 211 17.91 2.55 -2.06
CA VAL A 211 17.06 1.85 -3.03
C VAL A 211 17.04 2.58 -4.36
N LEU A 212 16.96 3.91 -4.38
CA LEU A 212 17.01 4.67 -5.63
C LEU A 212 18.36 4.48 -6.35
N ASP A 213 19.47 4.50 -5.61
CA ASP A 213 20.81 4.22 -6.13
C ASP A 213 20.93 2.79 -6.67
N GLY A 214 20.38 1.82 -5.92
CA GLY A 214 20.34 0.42 -6.33
C GLY A 214 19.55 0.22 -7.62
N LEU A 215 18.34 0.78 -7.69
CA LEU A 215 17.47 0.72 -8.87
C LEU A 215 18.10 1.40 -10.09
N GLU A 216 18.83 2.51 -9.91
CA GLU A 216 19.51 3.19 -11.02
C GLU A 216 20.68 2.38 -11.57
N LYS A 217 21.44 1.72 -10.69
CA LYS A 217 22.62 0.93 -11.07
C LYS A 217 22.24 -0.43 -11.66
N ASP A 218 21.41 -1.19 -10.94
CA ASP A 218 20.93 -2.52 -11.32
C ASP A 218 19.66 -2.86 -10.52
N PRO A 219 18.46 -2.73 -11.12
CA PRO A 219 17.20 -3.04 -10.45
C PRO A 219 17.15 -4.43 -9.81
N PHE A 220 17.82 -5.43 -10.40
CA PHE A 220 17.75 -6.82 -9.92
C PHE A 220 18.58 -7.07 -8.66
N SER A 221 19.53 -6.17 -8.35
CA SER A 221 20.29 -6.21 -7.11
C SER A 221 19.43 -5.98 -5.86
N MET A 222 18.20 -5.50 -6.02
CA MET A 222 17.26 -5.19 -4.92
C MET A 222 16.31 -6.36 -4.57
N SER A 223 16.60 -7.58 -5.02
CA SER A 223 15.76 -8.77 -4.76
C SER A 223 15.65 -9.14 -3.27
N ASP A 224 16.58 -8.72 -2.43
CA ASP A 224 16.53 -8.94 -0.98
C ASP A 224 15.58 -7.96 -0.26
N ARG A 225 15.03 -6.98 -0.97
CA ARG A 225 14.25 -5.87 -0.39
C ARG A 225 12.90 -5.65 -1.07
N LEU A 226 12.84 -5.70 -2.40
CA LEU A 226 11.66 -5.26 -3.16
C LEU A 226 10.90 -6.47 -3.73
N ASP A 227 9.59 -6.55 -3.44
CA ASP A 227 8.77 -7.71 -3.79
C ASP A 227 8.75 -8.02 -5.29
N TRP A 228 8.55 -7.01 -6.14
CA TRP A 228 8.52 -7.23 -7.58
C TRP A 228 9.86 -7.76 -8.12
N VAL A 229 10.97 -7.41 -7.48
CA VAL A 229 12.30 -7.88 -7.89
C VAL A 229 12.51 -9.32 -7.42
N ALA A 230 12.21 -9.60 -6.14
CA ALA A 230 12.30 -10.94 -5.55
C ALA A 230 11.45 -11.95 -6.33
N LYS A 231 10.19 -11.59 -6.58
CA LYS A 231 9.25 -12.42 -7.33
C LYS A 231 9.70 -12.62 -8.77
N ARG A 232 10.15 -11.56 -9.45
CA ARG A 232 10.64 -11.68 -10.83
C ARG A 232 11.83 -12.62 -10.91
N ARG A 233 12.79 -12.53 -9.99
CA ARG A 233 13.94 -13.43 -9.89
C ARG A 233 13.49 -14.88 -9.72
N LEU A 234 12.53 -15.14 -8.82
CA LEU A 234 12.00 -16.49 -8.60
C LEU A 234 11.38 -17.07 -9.89
N ILE A 235 10.56 -16.28 -10.58
CA ILE A 235 9.92 -16.68 -11.83
C ILE A 235 10.96 -16.97 -12.91
N GLU A 236 11.96 -16.11 -13.08
CA GLU A 236 13.01 -16.29 -14.09
C GLU A 236 13.88 -17.53 -13.80
N ILE A 237 14.17 -17.83 -12.53
CA ILE A 237 14.86 -19.07 -12.13
C ILE A 237 14.02 -20.31 -12.48
N TYR A 238 12.71 -20.29 -12.18
CA TYR A 238 11.82 -21.39 -12.53
C TYR A 238 11.75 -21.60 -14.05
N MET A 239 11.63 -20.50 -14.81
CA MET A 239 11.61 -20.54 -16.27
C MET A 239 12.87 -21.18 -16.85
N GLU A 240 14.04 -20.83 -16.32
CA GLU A 240 15.31 -21.43 -16.74
C GLU A 240 15.41 -22.92 -16.38
N ALA A 241 14.98 -23.29 -15.18
CA ALA A 241 15.03 -24.68 -14.70
C ALA A 241 14.10 -25.61 -15.49
N GLU A 242 12.88 -25.17 -15.80
CA GLU A 242 11.86 -25.97 -16.47
C GLU A 242 11.82 -25.77 -17.99
N GLY A 243 12.61 -24.83 -18.53
CA GLY A 243 12.67 -24.53 -19.96
C GLY A 243 11.36 -23.94 -20.51
N VAL A 244 10.64 -23.13 -19.73
CA VAL A 244 9.35 -22.54 -20.10
C VAL A 244 9.44 -21.04 -20.37
N GLY A 245 8.52 -20.53 -21.21
CA GLY A 245 8.41 -19.11 -21.56
C GLY A 245 7.48 -18.31 -20.64
N TRP A 246 7.40 -17.00 -20.87
CA TRP A 246 6.50 -16.07 -20.18
C TRP A 246 5.01 -16.35 -20.42
N ASP A 247 4.70 -17.18 -21.41
CA ASP A 247 3.36 -17.63 -21.81
C ASP A 247 2.88 -18.88 -21.04
N ALA A 248 3.70 -19.45 -20.16
CA ALA A 248 3.33 -20.63 -19.41
C ALA A 248 2.37 -20.29 -18.24
N ASP A 249 1.22 -20.98 -18.20
CA ASP A 249 0.18 -20.79 -17.17
C ASP A 249 0.70 -20.97 -15.74
N VAL A 250 1.71 -21.81 -15.55
CA VAL A 250 2.33 -22.05 -14.24
C VAL A 250 2.93 -20.78 -13.63
N LEU A 251 3.34 -19.80 -14.44
CA LEU A 251 3.90 -18.56 -13.92
C LEU A 251 2.86 -17.72 -13.16
N HIS A 252 1.59 -17.80 -13.55
CA HIS A 252 0.49 -17.18 -12.80
C HIS A 252 0.28 -17.86 -11.45
N SER A 253 0.51 -19.18 -11.37
CA SER A 253 0.46 -19.91 -10.10
C SER A 253 1.61 -19.48 -9.18
N LEU A 254 2.82 -19.31 -9.71
CA LEU A 254 3.97 -18.79 -8.94
C LEU A 254 3.75 -17.35 -8.45
N ASP A 255 3.16 -16.49 -9.30
CA ASP A 255 2.81 -15.11 -8.93
C ASP A 255 1.85 -15.06 -7.73
N LEU A 256 0.87 -15.97 -7.71
CA LEU A 256 -0.07 -16.12 -6.60
C LEU A 256 0.60 -16.73 -5.36
N GLU A 257 1.37 -17.81 -5.53
CA GLU A 257 1.99 -18.55 -4.43
C GLU A 257 3.06 -17.72 -3.68
N TYR A 258 3.68 -16.74 -4.34
CA TYR A 258 4.52 -15.74 -3.68
C TYR A 258 3.80 -15.01 -2.55
N HIS A 259 2.49 -14.80 -2.69
CA HIS A 259 1.64 -14.11 -1.73
C HIS A 259 0.89 -15.05 -0.78
N ASN A 260 1.17 -16.36 -0.80
CA ASN A 260 0.57 -17.29 0.14
C ASN A 260 1.08 -16.99 1.56
N ILE A 261 0.15 -16.62 2.46
CA ILE A 261 0.46 -16.23 3.83
C ILE A 261 0.76 -17.41 4.76
N ASN A 262 0.65 -18.66 4.29
CA ASN A 262 1.05 -19.84 5.04
C ASN A 262 2.59 -19.94 5.09
N PRO A 263 3.22 -19.82 6.27
CA PRO A 263 4.68 -19.84 6.39
C PRO A 263 5.35 -21.11 5.85
N ASN A 264 4.63 -22.24 5.83
CA ASN A 264 5.18 -23.52 5.39
C ASN A 264 5.01 -23.80 3.89
N GLN A 265 4.36 -22.89 3.15
CA GLN A 265 4.01 -23.09 1.73
C GLN A 265 4.40 -21.91 0.85
N GLY A 266 4.19 -20.68 1.33
CA GLY A 266 4.37 -19.49 0.51
C GLY A 266 5.82 -19.26 0.09
N LEU A 267 6.01 -18.94 -1.20
CA LEU A 267 7.35 -18.81 -1.77
C LEU A 267 8.15 -17.65 -1.16
N PHE A 268 7.49 -16.58 -0.71
CA PHE A 268 8.18 -15.51 0.02
C PHE A 268 8.82 -16.00 1.32
N TYR A 269 8.13 -16.86 2.08
CA TYR A 269 8.67 -17.40 3.32
C TYR A 269 9.84 -18.36 3.08
N ALA A 270 9.83 -19.10 1.96
CA ALA A 270 11.00 -19.89 1.56
C ALA A 270 12.24 -19.00 1.34
N LEU A 271 12.09 -17.81 0.73
CA LEU A 271 13.18 -16.83 0.61
C LEU A 271 13.61 -16.29 1.98
N GLN A 272 12.64 -16.04 2.87
CA GLN A 272 12.90 -15.58 4.23
C GLN A 272 13.71 -16.59 5.05
N ASP A 273 13.33 -17.86 5.01
CA ASP A 273 13.99 -18.94 5.73
C ASP A 273 15.41 -19.19 5.19
N ALA A 274 15.62 -18.95 3.89
CA ALA A 274 16.94 -19.00 3.25
C ALA A 274 17.81 -17.75 3.56
N GLY A 275 17.27 -16.73 4.24
CA GLY A 275 17.97 -15.47 4.50
C GLY A 275 18.17 -14.61 3.25
N GLU A 276 17.40 -14.83 2.19
CA GLU A 276 17.48 -14.09 0.93
C GLU A 276 16.69 -12.78 0.93
N VAL A 277 15.88 -12.52 1.97
CA VAL A 277 15.15 -11.26 2.14
C VAL A 277 15.47 -10.60 3.48
N ARG A 278 15.47 -9.27 3.50
CA ARG A 278 15.73 -8.47 4.69
C ARG A 278 14.49 -8.38 5.58
N ARG A 279 14.72 -8.57 6.88
CA ARG A 279 13.74 -8.35 7.94
C ARG A 279 13.90 -6.94 8.52
N VAL A 280 12.78 -6.34 8.92
CA VAL A 280 12.72 -5.06 9.64
C VAL A 280 12.31 -5.29 11.09
N VAL A 281 11.47 -6.30 11.34
CA VAL A 281 11.00 -6.66 12.68
C VAL A 281 11.36 -8.10 13.02
N THR A 282 11.29 -8.44 14.31
CA THR A 282 11.51 -9.82 14.78
C THR A 282 10.21 -10.60 14.85
N ASP A 283 10.29 -11.93 14.75
CA ASP A 283 9.12 -12.80 14.91
C ASP A 283 8.47 -12.65 16.30
N GLU A 284 9.26 -12.38 17.34
CA GLU A 284 8.76 -12.08 18.68
C GLU A 284 7.89 -10.81 18.70
N ALA A 285 8.34 -9.74 18.00
CA ALA A 285 7.57 -8.51 17.90
C ALA A 285 6.24 -8.73 17.15
N ILE A 286 6.27 -9.50 16.06
CA ILE A 286 5.07 -9.89 15.30
C ILE A 286 4.12 -10.69 16.20
N GLN A 287 4.62 -11.73 16.87
CA GLN A 287 3.80 -12.58 17.75
C GLN A 287 3.19 -11.76 18.90
N LYS A 288 3.95 -10.85 19.49
CA LYS A 288 3.44 -9.93 20.53
C LYS A 288 2.32 -9.04 19.99
N ALA A 289 2.45 -8.50 18.78
CA ALA A 289 1.45 -7.64 18.15
C ALA A 289 0.11 -8.35 17.86
N THR A 290 0.09 -9.69 17.79
CA THR A 290 -1.17 -10.46 17.62
C THR A 290 -2.11 -10.36 18.83
N THR A 291 -1.56 -10.08 20.02
CA THR A 291 -2.31 -10.04 21.28
C THR A 291 -2.21 -8.70 22.01
N SER A 292 -1.21 -7.89 21.67
CA SER A 292 -0.94 -6.60 22.30
C SER A 292 -1.18 -5.46 21.32
N PRO A 293 -2.09 -4.52 21.61
CA PRO A 293 -2.28 -3.35 20.75
C PRO A 293 -1.08 -2.38 20.85
N PRO A 294 -0.97 -1.42 19.93
CA PRO A 294 -0.14 -0.23 20.14
C PRO A 294 -0.52 0.49 21.44
N SER A 295 0.47 0.86 22.26
CA SER A 295 0.28 1.40 23.61
C SER A 295 0.06 2.91 23.66
N ASP A 296 0.25 3.60 22.55
CA ASP A 296 0.33 5.04 22.36
C ASP A 296 -0.85 5.61 21.57
N THR A 297 -1.85 4.79 21.28
CA THR A 297 -3.07 5.20 20.59
C THR A 297 -4.31 4.69 21.30
N ARG A 298 -5.49 5.15 20.86
CA ARG A 298 -6.79 4.67 21.38
C ARG A 298 -7.01 3.16 21.24
N ALA A 299 -6.19 2.46 20.44
CA ALA A 299 -6.21 1.01 20.36
C ALA A 299 -5.90 0.35 21.72
N ALA A 300 -5.09 0.99 22.57
CA ALA A 300 -4.74 0.51 23.90
C ALA A 300 -5.99 0.36 24.79
N GLY A 301 -6.74 1.45 24.96
CA GLY A 301 -8.00 1.48 25.70
C GLY A 301 -9.06 0.57 25.08
N ARG A 302 -9.14 0.53 23.74
CA ARG A 302 -10.08 -0.36 23.04
C ARG A 302 -9.83 -1.83 23.37
N ALA A 303 -8.58 -2.29 23.23
CA ALA A 303 -8.23 -3.68 23.53
C ALA A 303 -8.42 -4.02 25.01
N TYR A 304 -8.17 -3.06 25.92
CA TYR A 304 -8.44 -3.22 27.34
C TYR A 304 -9.91 -3.57 27.58
N VAL A 305 -10.84 -2.77 27.06
CA VAL A 305 -12.28 -3.01 27.24
C VAL A 305 -12.72 -4.32 26.58
N VAL A 306 -12.19 -4.65 25.40
CA VAL A 306 -12.48 -5.94 24.73
C VAL A 306 -12.10 -7.12 25.62
N ARG A 307 -10.92 -7.08 26.27
CA ARG A 307 -10.50 -8.14 27.21
C ARG A 307 -11.45 -8.25 28.40
N GLU A 308 -11.88 -7.14 28.98
CA GLU A 308 -12.80 -7.12 30.11
C GLU A 308 -14.20 -7.63 29.75
N ILE A 309 -14.72 -7.25 28.58
CA ILE A 309 -15.99 -7.77 28.04
C ILE A 309 -15.95 -9.30 27.92
N LEU A 310 -14.86 -9.83 27.35
CA LEU A 310 -14.67 -11.27 27.17
C LEU A 310 -14.51 -12.00 28.52
N ALA A 311 -13.71 -11.46 29.43
CA ALA A 311 -13.49 -12.03 30.75
C ALA A 311 -14.78 -12.10 31.60
N LYS A 312 -15.66 -11.10 31.47
CA LYS A 312 -16.95 -11.04 32.17
C LYS A 312 -18.08 -11.81 31.47
N GLY A 313 -17.84 -12.30 30.26
CA GLY A 313 -18.83 -13.04 29.48
C GLY A 313 -19.99 -12.18 28.93
N ASN A 314 -19.77 -10.88 28.76
CA ASN A 314 -20.77 -9.96 28.23
C ASN A 314 -21.09 -10.29 26.77
N ARG A 315 -22.36 -10.53 26.46
CA ARG A 315 -22.81 -10.97 25.12
C ARG A 315 -23.44 -9.87 24.26
N ARG A 316 -23.66 -8.68 24.82
CA ARG A 316 -24.32 -7.56 24.15
C ARG A 316 -23.36 -6.38 24.13
N TYR A 317 -22.58 -6.27 23.08
CA TYR A 317 -21.65 -5.17 22.90
C TYR A 317 -21.48 -4.82 21.43
N VAL A 318 -21.05 -3.60 21.16
CA VAL A 318 -20.60 -3.11 19.85
C VAL A 318 -19.29 -2.37 20.08
N VAL A 319 -18.27 -2.71 19.30
CA VAL A 319 -16.95 -2.07 19.36
C VAL A 319 -16.65 -1.50 17.99
N ASP A 320 -16.37 -0.20 17.92
CA ASP A 320 -15.97 0.53 16.71
C ASP A 320 -14.63 1.26 16.95
N TRP A 321 -14.16 2.05 15.99
CA TRP A 321 -12.89 2.77 16.06
C TRP A 321 -12.88 3.85 17.14
N ASP A 322 -14.00 4.55 17.33
CA ASP A 322 -14.14 5.73 18.17
C ASP A 322 -15.12 5.55 19.33
N SER A 323 -15.70 4.36 19.50
CA SER A 323 -16.71 4.11 20.53
C SER A 323 -16.84 2.64 20.89
N ILE A 324 -17.26 2.37 22.12
CA ILE A 324 -17.60 1.04 22.63
C ILE A 324 -18.93 1.12 23.37
N TYR A 325 -19.88 0.28 22.99
CA TYR A 325 -21.18 0.14 23.64
C TYR A 325 -21.28 -1.23 24.31
N VAL A 326 -21.76 -1.27 25.54
CA VAL A 326 -22.04 -2.52 26.28
C VAL A 326 -23.43 -2.43 26.90
N ASP A 327 -24.23 -3.49 26.72
CA ASP A 327 -25.62 -3.60 27.16
C ASP A 327 -26.48 -2.37 26.79
N ARG A 328 -27.46 -2.02 27.62
CA ARG A 328 -28.37 -0.88 27.40
C ARG A 328 -27.88 0.34 28.18
N GLY A 329 -26.89 1.03 27.64
CA GLY A 329 -26.58 2.41 28.04
C GLY A 329 -25.14 2.71 28.45
N ALA A 330 -24.24 1.71 28.53
CA ALA A 330 -22.83 1.98 28.78
C ALA A 330 -22.14 2.31 27.44
N CYS A 331 -21.64 3.52 27.30
CA CYS A 331 -20.84 3.96 26.15
C CYS A 331 -19.50 4.53 26.63
N LEU A 332 -18.40 4.12 25.98
CA LEU A 332 -17.09 4.75 26.08
C LEU A 332 -16.72 5.36 24.74
N GLU A 333 -16.52 6.67 24.69
CA GLU A 333 -16.03 7.37 23.50
C GLU A 333 -14.50 7.40 23.46
N LEU A 334 -13.93 7.15 22.28
CA LEU A 334 -12.51 7.07 21.94
C LEU A 334 -12.18 8.02 20.78
N LYS A 335 -12.67 9.27 20.87
CA LYS A 335 -12.63 10.26 19.78
C LYS A 335 -11.22 10.67 19.36
N ASP A 336 -10.33 10.90 20.32
CA ASP A 336 -8.95 11.30 20.06
C ASP A 336 -8.09 10.06 19.69
N PRO A 337 -7.61 9.91 18.45
CA PRO A 337 -6.80 8.76 18.07
C PRO A 337 -5.47 8.66 18.83
N PHE A 338 -4.94 9.78 19.36
CA PHE A 338 -3.66 9.87 20.05
C PHE A 338 -3.77 9.65 21.57
N CYS A 339 -4.98 9.68 22.12
CA CYS A 339 -5.20 9.37 23.53
C CYS A 339 -5.30 7.84 23.73
N THR A 340 -4.64 7.31 24.78
CA THR A 340 -4.63 5.86 25.04
C THR A 340 -5.89 5.34 25.71
N TYR A 341 -6.66 6.22 26.37
CA TYR A 341 -7.91 5.91 27.09
C TYR A 341 -7.83 4.81 28.16
N ILE A 342 -6.63 4.46 28.66
CA ILE A 342 -6.48 3.34 29.61
C ILE A 342 -7.22 3.59 30.93
N ARG A 343 -7.19 4.83 31.45
CA ARG A 343 -7.86 5.16 32.73
C ARG A 343 -9.38 5.14 32.57
N GLU A 344 -9.87 5.69 31.46
CA GLU A 344 -11.27 5.74 31.07
C GLU A 344 -11.80 4.32 30.83
N ALA A 345 -11.03 3.48 30.13
CA ALA A 345 -11.32 2.08 29.88
C ALA A 345 -11.41 1.26 31.19
N ALA A 346 -10.49 1.48 32.13
CA ALA A 346 -10.53 0.83 33.45
C ALA A 346 -11.78 1.26 34.24
N ARG A 347 -12.09 2.56 34.29
CA ARG A 347 -13.28 3.08 34.96
C ARG A 347 -14.57 2.58 34.30
N PHE A 348 -14.60 2.54 32.97
CA PHE A 348 -15.73 2.00 32.21
C PHE A 348 -15.94 0.52 32.54
N SER A 349 -14.88 -0.27 32.45
CA SER A 349 -14.91 -1.72 32.68
C SER A 349 -15.28 -2.09 34.11
N SER A 350 -14.90 -1.28 35.11
CA SER A 350 -15.30 -1.51 36.52
C SER A 350 -16.82 -1.43 36.76
N LYS A 351 -17.57 -0.80 35.85
CA LYS A 351 -19.02 -0.63 35.92
C LYS A 351 -19.80 -1.61 35.04
N LEU A 352 -19.08 -2.36 34.20
CA LEU A 352 -19.60 -3.50 33.43
C LEU A 352 -19.70 -4.73 34.33
#